data_AF-A0A0F3GYT1-F1
#
_entry.id   AF-A0A0F3GYT1-F1
#
_cell.length_a   1.000
_cell.length_b   1.000
_cell.length_c   1.000
_cell.angle_alpha   90.00
_cell.angle_beta   90.00
_cell.angle_gamma   90.00
#
_symmetry.space_group_name_H-M   'P 1'
#
loop_
_entity.id
_entity.type
_entity.pdbx_description
1 polymer ?
#
loop_
_entity_poly.entity_id
_entity_poly.type
_entity_poly.pdbx_seq_one_letter_code
_entity_poly.pdbx_strand_id
1 'polypeptide(L)' 'MLQVHKSGAGLCGIYTKDIAETKVAAVHEMAKNNEFPLKCVMEEE' A
#
# COMPACT_ATOMS: atom_id res chain seq x y z
N MET A 1 3.35 -3.24 10.31
CA MET A 1 3.20 -4.61 9.76
C MET A 1 2.30 -5.48 10.63
N LEU A 2 2.63 -5.75 11.90
CA LEU A 2 1.82 -6.62 12.78
C LEU A 2 0.34 -6.24 12.87
N GLN A 3 0.01 -4.95 12.80
CA GLN A 3 -1.37 -4.48 12.75
C GLN A 3 -2.11 -5.00 11.50
N VAL A 4 -1.51 -4.88 10.32
CA VAL A 4 -2.10 -5.40 9.06
C VAL A 4 -2.29 -6.91 9.14
N HIS A 5 -1.33 -7.63 9.71
CA HIS A 5 -1.43 -9.08 9.88
C HIS A 5 -2.59 -9.50 10.79
N LYS A 6 -2.87 -8.74 11.86
CA LYS A 6 -3.95 -9.06 12.82
C LYS A 6 -5.32 -8.51 12.39
N SER A 7 -5.36 -7.35 11.75
CA SER A 7 -6.59 -6.61 11.42
C SER A 7 -6.98 -6.69 9.94
N GLY A 8 -6.17 -7.34 9.09
CA GLY A 8 -6.40 -7.48 7.65
C GLY A 8 -6.00 -6.26 6.81
N ALA A 9 -6.02 -5.06 7.40
CA ALA A 9 -5.59 -3.82 6.77
C ALA A 9 -4.92 -2.89 7.80
N GLY A 10 -4.25 -1.84 7.31
CA GLY A 10 -3.65 -0.82 8.17
C GLY A 10 -3.19 0.39 7.37
N LEU A 11 -3.19 1.55 8.03
CA LEU A 11 -2.77 2.81 7.46
C LEU A 11 -1.25 2.82 7.23
N CYS A 12 -0.83 3.03 5.99
CA CYS A 12 0.58 3.17 5.63
C CYS A 12 1.08 4.63 5.78
N GLY A 13 0.19 5.60 5.63
CA GLY A 13 0.46 7.04 5.76
C GLY A 13 -0.56 7.89 5.01
N ILE A 14 -0.59 9.19 5.32
CA ILE A 14 -1.46 10.18 4.68
C ILE A 14 -0.59 11.05 3.78
N TYR A 15 -1.02 11.22 2.54
CA TYR A 15 -0.29 11.95 1.51
C TYR A 15 -1.24 12.72 0.61
N THR A 16 -0.72 13.69 -0.13
CA THR A 16 -1.48 14.28 -1.25
C THR A 16 -1.71 13.21 -2.32
N LYS A 17 -2.78 13.39 -3.11
CA LYS A 17 -3.23 12.44 -4.12
C LYS A 17 -2.09 11.94 -5.03
N ASP A 18 -1.31 12.85 -5.62
CA ASP A 18 -0.22 12.48 -6.54
C ASP A 18 0.87 11.61 -5.87
N ILE A 19 1.16 11.90 -4.59
CA ILE A 19 2.15 11.14 -3.82
C ILE A 19 1.58 9.77 -3.44
N ALA A 20 0.30 9.71 -3.04
CA ALA A 20 -0.38 8.46 -2.73
C ALA A 20 -0.41 7.52 -3.95
N GLU A 21 -0.78 8.03 -5.12
CA GLU A 21 -0.79 7.28 -6.39
C GLU A 21 0.59 6.71 -6.72
N THR A 22 1.63 7.54 -6.64
CA THR A 22 3.01 7.13 -6.90
C THR A 22 3.47 6.03 -5.94
N LYS A 23 3.12 6.14 -4.65
CA LYS A 23 3.50 5.14 -3.64
C LYS A 23 2.76 3.82 -3.83
N VAL A 24 1.47 3.85 -4.15
CA VAL A 24 0.69 2.64 -4.43
C VAL A 24 1.28 1.89 -5.62
N ALA A 25 1.58 2.60 -6.72
CA ALA A 25 2.19 2.02 -7.91
C ALA A 25 3.56 1.39 -7.60
N ALA A 26 4.43 2.09 -6.86
CA ALA A 26 5.74 1.59 -6.49
C ALA A 26 5.66 0.31 -5.63
N VAL A 27 4.74 0.25 -4.67
CA VAL A 27 4.54 -0.95 -3.83
C VAL A 27 4.04 -2.13 -4.65
N HIS A 28 3.11 -1.92 -5.58
CA HIS A 28 2.61 -2.97 -6.47
C HIS A 28 3.71 -3.51 -7.38
N GLU A 29 4.52 -2.62 -7.98
CA GLU A 29 5.64 -3.03 -8.84
C GLU A 29 6.66 -3.86 -8.06
N MET A 30 7.06 -3.39 -6.88
CA MET A 30 7.97 -4.15 -6.01
C MET A 30 7.39 -5.50 -5.60
N ALA A 31 6.11 -5.55 -5.23
CA ALA A 31 5.46 -6.80 -4.86
C ALA A 31 5.44 -7.80 -6.02
N LYS A 32 5.07 -7.33 -7.22
CA LYS A 32 5.05 -8.15 -8.43
C LYS A 32 6.44 -8.65 -8.82
N ASN A 33 7.46 -7.80 -8.76
CA ASN A 33 8.85 -8.16 -9.08
C ASN A 33 9.42 -9.21 -8.12
N ASN A 34 8.90 -9.26 -6.89
CA ASN A 34 9.28 -10.26 -5.88
C ASN A 34 8.28 -11.42 -5.79
N GLU A 35 7.37 -11.56 -6.77
CA GLU A 35 6.38 -12.66 -6.84
C GLU A 35 5.43 -12.74 -5.63
N PHE A 36 5.15 -11.60 -4.99
CA PHE A 36 4.25 -11.52 -3.84
C PHE A 36 2.89 -10.89 -4.21
N PRO A 37 1.76 -11.41 -3.67
CA PRO A 37 0.42 -10.89 -3.95
C PRO A 37 0.02 -9.69 -3.08
N LEU A 38 0.98 -8.87 -2.64
CA LEU A 38 0.71 -7.76 -1.72
C LEU A 38 -0.22 -6.74 -2.38
N LYS A 39 -1.27 -6.34 -1.65
CA LYS A 39 -2.21 -5.31 -2.07
C LYS A 39 -1.99 -4.03 -1.29
N CYS A 40 -1.94 -2.91 -2.01
CA CYS A 40 -1.91 -1.55 -1.47
C CYS A 40 -2.98 -0.73 -2.16
N VAL A 41 -3.72 0.09 -1.42
CA VAL A 41 -4.78 0.97 -1.93
C VAL A 41 -4.65 2.35 -1.30
N MET A 42 -5.17 3.36 -1.99
CA MET A 42 -5.36 4.71 -1.45
C MET A 42 -6.85 4.97 -1.28
N GLU A 43 -7.22 5.68 -0.23
CA GLU A 43 -8.59 6.08 0.10
C GLU A 43 -8.60 7.59 0.41
N GLU A 44 -9.70 8.26 0.10
CA GLU A 44 -9.93 9.65 0.52
C GLU A 44 -10.20 9.69 2.03
N GLU A 45 -9.73 10.74 2.73
CA GLU A 45 -10.02 10.95 4.16
C GLU A 45 -11.49 11.33 4.41
#